data_AF-A0A258XNW3-F1
#
_entry.id   AF-A0A258XNW3-F1
#
_cell.length_a   1.000
_cell.length_b   1.000
_cell.length_c   1.000
_cell.angle_alpha   90.00
_cell.angle_beta   90.00
_cell.angle_gamma   90.00
#
_symmetry.space_group_name_H-M   'P 1'
#
loop_
_entity.id
_entity.type
_entity.pdbx_description
1 polymer ?
#
loop_
_entity_poly.entity_id
_entity_poly.type
_entity_poly.pdbx_seq_one_letter_code
_entity_poly.pdbx_strand_id
1 'polypeptide(L)'
;MIRERTAIGAKIVLGMIIIAIALAACAVGYIRFGGPLHRQNLLQDELLADILPPPAFVVEPYLHATWAIADPAHAEEAAVALAEEHALFEQRKQYWANAPVPEELRKEVDSTIATADDFWAALDSRFLPAMKAGDMATMHQVHAQDLTPAYRKQHDAVTHLVAESGKYRDGLMEFAQTLVLSLLGLFSIVALALLAIVHRAGRLIRNTVVGPLVQTAQTMERMAEGDYAVSIEGA
;
A
#
# COMPACT_ATOMS: atom_id res chain seq x y z
N MET A 1 1.34 1.97 54.69
CA MET A 1 2.17 1.27 53.67
C MET A 1 1.36 0.54 52.58
N ILE A 2 0.37 -0.32 52.88
CA ILE A 2 -0.35 -1.14 51.87
C ILE A 2 -1.22 -0.29 50.90
N ARG A 3 -1.89 0.75 51.41
CA ARG A 3 -2.68 1.70 50.59
C ARG A 3 -1.85 2.45 49.54
N GLU A 4 -0.60 2.72 49.86
CA GLU A 4 0.33 3.43 48.99
C GLU A 4 0.89 2.51 47.91
N ARG A 5 1.27 1.28 48.29
CA ARG A 5 1.74 0.24 47.35
C ARG A 5 0.68 -0.14 46.31
N THR A 6 -0.59 -0.23 46.71
CA THR A 6 -1.70 -0.50 45.78
C THR A 6 -1.98 0.65 44.82
N ALA A 7 -1.86 1.90 45.27
CA ALA A 7 -1.96 3.07 44.40
C ALA A 7 -0.80 3.14 43.38
N ILE A 8 0.42 2.79 43.80
CA ILE A 8 1.59 2.71 42.92
C ILE A 8 1.39 1.60 41.87
N GLY A 9 0.95 0.40 42.28
CA GLY A 9 0.67 -0.70 41.36
C GLY A 9 -0.36 -0.34 40.28
N ALA A 10 -1.46 0.32 40.66
CA ALA A 10 -2.47 0.77 39.70
C ALA A 10 -1.93 1.81 38.70
N LYS A 11 -1.07 2.74 39.16
CA LYS A 11 -0.41 3.71 38.27
C LYS A 11 0.56 3.03 37.30
N ILE A 12 1.31 2.02 37.76
CA ILE A 12 2.22 1.24 36.90
C ILE A 12 1.44 0.54 35.79
N VAL A 13 0.34 -0.16 36.13
CA VAL A 13 -0.50 -0.84 35.13
C VAL A 13 -1.06 0.15 34.12
N LEU A 14 -1.60 1.28 34.58
CA LEU A 14 -2.11 2.32 33.69
C LEU A 14 -1.01 2.89 32.77
N GLY A 15 0.18 3.13 33.32
CA GLY A 15 1.35 3.59 32.56
C GLY A 15 1.78 2.58 31.49
N MET A 16 1.84 1.29 31.81
CA MET A 16 2.15 0.24 30.84
C MET A 16 1.13 0.17 29.70
N ILE A 17 -0.17 0.31 30.02
CA ILE A 17 -1.23 0.33 29.00
C ILE A 17 -1.08 1.54 28.09
N ILE A 18 -0.83 2.73 28.65
CA ILE A 18 -0.63 3.96 27.85
C ILE A 18 0.58 3.81 26.94
N ILE A 19 1.70 3.27 27.44
CA ILE A 19 2.90 3.02 26.65
C ILE A 19 2.61 2.02 25.53
N ALA A 20 1.90 0.93 25.82
CA ALA A 20 1.53 -0.07 24.81
C ALA A 20 0.65 0.54 23.71
N ILE A 21 -0.35 1.35 24.07
CA ILE A 21 -1.21 2.07 23.12
C ILE A 21 -0.38 3.05 22.27
N ALA A 22 0.52 3.81 22.89
CA ALA A 22 1.36 4.77 22.18
C ALA A 22 2.30 4.09 21.17
N LEU A 23 2.92 2.98 21.57
CA LEU A 23 3.76 2.18 20.68
C LEU A 23 2.97 1.62 19.50
N ALA A 24 1.78 1.06 19.76
CA ALA A 24 0.90 0.57 18.70
C ALA A 24 0.46 1.68 17.75
N ALA A 25 0.09 2.86 18.28
CA ALA A 25 -0.31 4.02 17.48
C ALA A 25 0.83 4.53 16.59
N CYS A 26 2.06 4.61 17.12
CA CYS A 26 3.25 4.97 16.35
C CYS A 26 3.53 3.96 15.24
N ALA A 27 3.49 2.65 15.56
CA ALA A 27 3.72 1.59 14.58
C ALA A 27 2.68 1.64 13.45
N VAL A 28 1.39 1.69 13.79
CA VAL A 28 0.28 1.80 12.82
C VAL A 28 0.41 3.07 11.99
N GLY A 29 0.72 4.21 12.61
CA GLY A 29 0.93 5.48 11.91
C GLY A 29 2.06 5.43 10.88
N TYR A 30 3.09 4.61 11.13
CA TYR A 30 4.22 4.43 10.23
C TYR A 30 3.91 3.49 9.04
N ILE A 31 3.23 2.37 9.30
CA ILE A 31 3.02 1.28 8.31
C ILE A 31 1.69 1.36 7.55
N ARG A 32 0.72 2.15 8.01
CA ARG A 32 -0.61 2.24 7.38
C ARG A 32 -0.54 2.70 5.92
N PHE A 33 -1.61 2.43 5.19
CA PHE A 33 -1.85 3.06 3.88
C PHE A 33 -1.80 4.59 4.00
N GLY A 34 -1.04 5.23 3.11
CA GLY A 34 -0.70 6.66 3.17
C GLY A 34 0.30 7.07 4.28
N GLY A 35 0.85 6.12 5.03
CA GLY A 35 1.90 6.35 6.03
C GLY A 35 3.29 6.58 5.41
N PRO A 36 4.29 6.99 6.21
CA PRO A 36 5.67 7.19 5.75
C PRO A 36 6.28 6.00 4.99
N LEU A 37 6.13 4.77 5.49
CA LEU A 37 6.70 3.60 4.84
C LEU A 37 6.06 3.34 3.46
N HIS A 38 4.74 3.46 3.39
CA HIS A 38 4.01 3.31 2.13
C HIS A 38 4.43 4.38 1.10
N ARG A 39 4.59 5.63 1.52
CA ARG A 39 5.07 6.71 0.63
C ARG A 39 6.50 6.49 0.13
N GLN A 40 7.38 5.91 0.95
CA GLN A 40 8.72 5.54 0.49
C GLN A 40 8.67 4.46 -0.59
N ASN A 41 7.80 3.45 -0.42
CA ASN A 41 7.61 2.42 -1.45
C ASN A 41 7.04 3.02 -2.73
N LEU A 42 5.97 3.83 -2.63
CA LEU A 42 5.38 4.51 -3.78
C LEU A 42 6.40 5.37 -4.53
N LEU A 43 7.28 6.08 -3.84
CA LEU A 43 8.32 6.88 -4.48
C LEU A 43 9.29 6.03 -5.30
N GLN A 44 9.62 4.81 -4.85
CA GLN A 44 10.44 3.90 -5.64
C GLN A 44 9.68 3.39 -6.87
N ASP A 45 8.40 3.06 -6.72
CA ASP A 45 7.55 2.63 -7.83
C ASP A 45 7.38 3.74 -8.88
N GLU A 46 7.16 4.99 -8.44
CA GLU A 46 7.06 6.19 -9.28
C GLU A 46 8.38 6.45 -10.04
N LEU A 47 9.52 6.39 -9.34
CA LEU A 47 10.82 6.57 -9.97
C LEU A 47 11.09 5.51 -11.05
N LEU A 48 10.74 4.25 -10.78
CA LEU A 48 10.88 3.18 -11.77
C LEU A 48 9.93 3.38 -12.96
N ALA A 49 8.70 3.83 -12.71
CA ALA A 49 7.72 4.10 -13.77
C ALA A 49 8.14 5.26 -14.69
N ASP A 50 8.85 6.26 -14.17
CA ASP A 50 9.34 7.41 -14.95
C ASP A 50 10.58 7.08 -15.81
N ILE A 51 11.36 6.06 -15.43
CA ILE A 51 12.66 5.74 -16.06
C ILE A 51 12.59 4.50 -16.95
N LEU A 52 11.80 3.50 -16.58
CA LEU A 52 11.74 2.24 -17.32
C LEU A 52 10.69 2.32 -18.44
N PRO A 53 11.06 2.00 -19.70
CA PRO A 53 10.10 1.94 -20.78
C PRO A 53 9.04 0.86 -20.49
N PRO A 54 7.74 1.15 -20.66
CA PRO A 54 6.67 0.24 -20.31
C PRO A 54 6.64 -0.97 -21.26
N PRO A 55 6.95 -2.20 -20.80
CA PRO A 55 7.12 -3.37 -21.68
C PRO A 55 5.82 -3.87 -22.33
N ALA A 56 4.67 -3.40 -21.87
CA ALA A 56 3.37 -3.74 -22.44
C ALA A 56 2.93 -2.76 -23.55
N PHE A 57 3.69 -1.70 -23.79
CA PHE A 57 3.35 -0.62 -24.72
C PHE A 57 4.39 -0.58 -25.86
N VAL A 58 3.94 -0.56 -27.10
CA VAL A 58 4.80 -0.57 -28.30
C VAL A 58 5.49 0.77 -28.60
N VAL A 59 5.57 1.69 -27.63
CA VAL A 59 6.20 3.01 -27.83
C VAL A 59 7.69 2.91 -28.14
N GLU A 60 8.43 2.07 -27.42
CA GLU A 60 9.86 1.86 -27.64
C GLU A 60 10.14 1.08 -28.94
N PRO A 61 9.41 -0.03 -29.24
CA PRO A 61 9.50 -0.67 -30.54
C PRO A 61 9.19 0.26 -31.72
N TYR A 62 8.21 1.16 -31.56
CA TYR A 62 7.89 2.16 -32.57
C TYR A 62 9.04 3.18 -32.76
N LEU A 63 9.70 3.58 -31.68
CA LEU A 63 10.90 4.43 -31.74
C LEU A 63 12.03 3.73 -32.49
N HIS A 64 12.34 2.48 -32.15
CA HIS A 64 13.39 1.69 -32.82
C HIS A 64 13.11 1.50 -34.32
N ALA A 65 11.87 1.18 -34.69
CA ALA A 65 11.47 1.11 -36.10
C ALA A 65 11.65 2.47 -36.82
N THR A 66 11.34 3.57 -36.13
CA THR A 66 11.51 4.91 -36.68
C THR A 66 12.98 5.29 -36.86
N TRP A 67 13.84 4.94 -35.90
CA TRP A 67 15.28 5.16 -35.98
C TRP A 67 15.95 4.31 -37.05
N ALA A 68 15.56 3.05 -37.20
CA ALA A 68 16.09 2.20 -38.28
C ALA A 68 15.79 2.78 -39.67
N ILE A 69 14.69 3.52 -39.82
CA ILE A 69 14.39 4.28 -41.06
C ILE A 69 15.28 5.53 -41.16
N ALA A 70 15.39 6.30 -40.08
CA ALA A 70 16.10 7.58 -40.09
C ALA A 70 17.62 7.42 -40.23
N ASP A 71 18.17 6.36 -39.64
CA ASP A 71 19.57 5.99 -39.69
C ASP A 71 19.72 4.46 -39.83
N PRO A 72 19.84 3.95 -41.08
CA PRO A 72 20.00 2.53 -41.35
C PRO A 72 21.25 1.90 -40.72
N ALA A 73 22.24 2.67 -40.27
CA ALA A 73 23.39 2.14 -39.54
C ALA A 73 22.98 1.54 -38.17
N HIS A 74 21.86 1.98 -37.61
CA HIS A 74 21.30 1.47 -36.35
C HIS A 74 20.45 0.20 -36.54
N ALA A 75 20.28 -0.32 -37.76
CA ALA A 75 19.37 -1.44 -38.02
C ALA A 75 19.73 -2.73 -37.27
N GLU A 76 21.01 -3.03 -37.07
CA GLU A 76 21.44 -4.23 -36.34
C GLU A 76 21.16 -4.09 -34.83
N GLU A 77 21.48 -2.94 -34.24
CA GLU A 77 21.17 -2.64 -32.84
C GLU A 77 19.66 -2.64 -32.59
N ALA A 78 18.88 -2.00 -33.47
CA ALA A 78 17.43 -1.99 -33.41
C ALA A 78 16.85 -3.41 -33.52
N ALA A 79 17.40 -4.29 -34.35
CA ALA A 79 16.93 -5.67 -34.45
C ALA A 79 17.09 -6.45 -33.14
N VAL A 80 18.19 -6.23 -32.42
CA VAL A 80 18.44 -6.87 -31.12
C VAL A 80 17.46 -6.32 -30.08
N ALA A 81 17.34 -4.99 -29.97
CA ALA A 81 16.43 -4.35 -29.02
C ALA A 81 14.97 -4.77 -29.27
N LEU A 82 14.51 -4.76 -30.52
CA LEU A 82 13.15 -5.18 -30.89
C LEU A 82 12.85 -6.64 -30.52
N ALA A 83 13.84 -7.54 -30.64
CA ALA A 83 13.67 -8.94 -30.25
C ALA A 83 13.53 -9.09 -28.72
N GLU A 84 14.31 -8.34 -27.95
CA GLU A 84 14.21 -8.31 -26.48
C GLU A 84 12.88 -7.73 -26.03
N GLU A 85 12.46 -6.61 -26.63
CA GLU A 85 11.19 -5.95 -26.35
C GLU A 85 9.99 -6.83 -26.67
N HIS A 86 10.02 -7.56 -27.79
CA HIS A 86 8.94 -8.48 -28.15
C HIS A 86 8.84 -9.63 -27.14
N ALA A 87 9.98 -10.21 -26.74
CA ALA A 87 9.99 -11.25 -25.70
C ALA A 87 9.42 -10.73 -24.36
N LEU A 88 9.76 -9.50 -23.99
CA LEU A 88 9.25 -8.85 -22.80
C LEU A 88 7.75 -8.59 -22.90
N PHE A 89 7.26 -8.11 -24.05
CA PHE A 89 5.84 -7.92 -24.32
C PHE A 89 5.05 -9.23 -24.16
N GLU A 90 5.51 -10.32 -24.77
CA GLU A 90 4.85 -11.63 -24.66
C GLU A 90 4.80 -12.13 -23.20
N GLN A 91 5.89 -11.93 -22.45
CA GLN A 91 5.89 -12.21 -21.01
C GLN A 91 4.83 -11.37 -20.28
N ARG A 92 4.73 -10.07 -20.59
CA ARG A 92 3.72 -9.18 -19.99
C ARG A 92 2.31 -9.55 -20.38
N LYS A 93 2.07 -9.95 -21.62
CA LYS A 93 0.78 -10.41 -22.12
C LYS A 93 0.29 -11.63 -21.34
N GLN A 94 1.15 -12.62 -21.13
CA GLN A 94 0.86 -13.81 -20.32
C GLN A 94 0.60 -13.46 -18.85
N TYR A 95 1.41 -12.55 -18.29
CA TYR A 95 1.22 -12.08 -16.92
C TYR A 95 -0.14 -11.40 -16.75
N TRP A 96 -0.48 -10.44 -17.60
CA TRP A 96 -1.70 -9.63 -17.45
C TRP A 96 -2.98 -10.44 -17.69
N ALA A 97 -2.93 -11.49 -18.50
CA ALA A 97 -4.04 -12.43 -18.67
C ALA A 97 -4.45 -13.12 -17.35
N ASN A 98 -3.52 -13.30 -16.41
CA ASN A 98 -3.74 -14.02 -15.15
C ASN A 98 -3.61 -13.15 -13.90
N ALA A 99 -3.10 -11.92 -14.03
CA ALA A 99 -2.92 -11.00 -12.91
C ALA A 99 -4.27 -10.70 -12.23
N PRO A 100 -4.30 -10.45 -10.90
CA PRO A 100 -5.54 -10.16 -10.18
C PRO A 100 -6.01 -8.70 -10.43
N VAL A 101 -6.30 -8.37 -11.68
CA VAL A 101 -6.88 -7.09 -12.08
C VAL A 101 -8.32 -7.02 -11.56
N PRO A 102 -8.76 -5.89 -10.97
CA PRO A 102 -10.15 -5.67 -10.59
C PRO A 102 -11.10 -5.94 -11.76
N GLU A 103 -12.26 -6.54 -11.49
CA GLU A 103 -13.22 -6.93 -12.53
C GLU A 103 -13.62 -5.73 -13.43
N GLU A 104 -13.77 -4.56 -12.83
CA GLU A 104 -14.11 -3.29 -13.49
C GLU A 104 -13.05 -2.78 -14.48
N LEU A 105 -11.80 -3.24 -14.37
CA LEU A 105 -10.69 -2.86 -15.24
C LEU A 105 -10.23 -3.99 -16.18
N ARG A 106 -10.76 -5.21 -16.00
CA ARG A 106 -10.32 -6.41 -16.73
C ARG A 106 -10.40 -6.20 -18.24
N LYS A 107 -11.55 -5.71 -18.71
CA LYS A 107 -11.83 -5.53 -20.14
C LYS A 107 -10.87 -4.52 -20.77
N GLU A 108 -10.60 -3.42 -20.08
CA GLU A 108 -9.73 -2.33 -20.52
C GLU A 108 -8.27 -2.81 -20.60
N VAL A 109 -7.81 -3.59 -19.62
CA VAL A 109 -6.47 -4.21 -19.64
C VAL A 109 -6.35 -5.18 -20.82
N ASP A 110 -7.27 -6.13 -20.94
CA ASP A 110 -7.21 -7.15 -21.99
C ASP A 110 -7.26 -6.51 -23.39
N SER A 111 -8.12 -5.51 -23.58
CA SER A 111 -8.22 -4.76 -24.83
C SER A 111 -6.93 -3.98 -25.12
N THR A 112 -6.33 -3.34 -24.12
CA THR A 112 -5.09 -2.54 -24.31
C THR A 112 -3.92 -3.41 -24.71
N ILE A 113 -3.77 -4.57 -24.06
CA ILE A 113 -2.70 -5.53 -24.41
C ILE A 113 -2.93 -6.10 -25.81
N ALA A 114 -4.15 -6.49 -26.16
CA ALA A 114 -4.46 -7.07 -27.47
C ALA A 114 -4.22 -6.09 -28.64
N THR A 115 -4.30 -4.77 -28.41
CA THR A 115 -4.07 -3.79 -29.49
C THR A 115 -2.65 -3.77 -30.04
N ALA A 116 -1.66 -4.30 -29.30
CA ALA A 116 -0.29 -4.42 -29.76
C ALA A 116 -0.06 -5.59 -30.74
N ASP A 117 -0.99 -6.55 -30.83
CA ASP A 117 -0.80 -7.74 -31.66
C ASP A 117 -0.65 -7.38 -33.15
N ASP A 118 -1.44 -6.41 -33.63
CA ASP A 118 -1.36 -5.89 -34.99
C ASP A 118 0.01 -5.23 -35.25
N PHE A 119 0.57 -4.55 -34.25
CA PHE A 119 1.87 -3.90 -34.34
C PHE A 119 2.99 -4.94 -34.49
N TRP A 120 3.04 -5.92 -33.57
CA TRP A 120 4.06 -6.96 -33.57
C TRP A 120 3.97 -7.84 -34.81
N ALA A 121 2.75 -8.17 -35.26
CA ALA A 121 2.55 -8.92 -36.50
C ALA A 121 3.12 -8.19 -37.72
N ALA A 122 2.86 -6.88 -37.86
CA ALA A 122 3.40 -6.08 -38.97
C ALA A 122 4.91 -5.91 -38.88
N LEU A 123 5.43 -5.74 -37.66
CA LEU A 123 6.87 -5.61 -37.39
C LEU A 123 7.60 -6.88 -37.82
N ASP A 124 7.19 -8.04 -37.33
CA ASP A 124 7.87 -9.32 -37.55
C ASP A 124 7.74 -9.83 -38.98
N SER A 125 6.54 -9.73 -39.56
CA SER A 125 6.27 -10.35 -40.85
C SER A 125 6.73 -9.51 -42.04
N ARG A 126 6.86 -8.17 -41.87
CA ARG A 126 7.17 -7.27 -42.98
C ARG A 126 8.29 -6.27 -42.68
N PHE A 127 8.30 -5.63 -41.51
CA PHE A 127 9.28 -4.60 -41.20
C PHE A 127 10.69 -5.18 -41.01
N LEU A 128 10.87 -6.16 -40.12
CA LEU A 128 12.17 -6.78 -39.83
C LEU A 128 12.79 -7.45 -41.07
N PRO A 129 12.05 -8.19 -41.92
CA PRO A 129 12.59 -8.70 -43.18
C PRO A 129 13.05 -7.60 -44.13
N ALA A 130 12.28 -6.52 -44.28
CA ALA A 130 12.65 -5.39 -45.12
C ALA A 130 13.91 -4.67 -44.58
N MET A 131 13.98 -4.49 -43.26
CA MET A 131 15.14 -3.92 -42.57
C MET A 131 16.40 -4.76 -42.80
N LYS A 132 16.31 -6.09 -42.69
CA LYS A 132 17.42 -7.00 -42.97
C LYS A 132 17.85 -6.97 -44.44
N ALA A 133 16.91 -6.76 -45.36
CA ALA A 133 17.17 -6.66 -46.79
C ALA A 133 17.67 -5.26 -47.23
N GLY A 134 17.66 -4.26 -46.34
CA GLY A 134 17.92 -2.86 -46.69
C GLY A 134 16.85 -2.24 -47.59
N ASP A 135 15.64 -2.81 -47.62
CA ASP A 135 14.53 -2.33 -48.43
C ASP A 135 13.82 -1.15 -47.75
N MET A 136 14.42 0.03 -47.92
CA MET A 136 13.90 1.27 -47.35
C MET A 136 12.48 1.61 -47.83
N ALA A 137 12.11 1.24 -49.06
CA ALA A 137 10.78 1.55 -49.57
C ALA A 137 9.70 0.77 -48.81
N THR A 138 9.93 -0.53 -48.60
CA THR A 138 9.03 -1.38 -47.81
C THR A 138 9.03 -0.96 -46.33
N MET A 139 10.19 -0.60 -45.74
CA MET A 139 10.25 -0.11 -44.36
C MET A 139 9.38 1.14 -44.15
N HIS A 140 9.52 2.15 -45.01
CA HIS A 140 8.69 3.36 -44.96
C HIS A 140 7.21 3.06 -45.14
N GLN A 141 6.87 2.15 -46.07
CA GLN A 141 5.48 1.76 -46.31
C GLN A 141 4.87 1.09 -45.07
N VAL A 142 5.53 0.08 -44.51
CA VAL A 142 5.06 -0.67 -43.33
C VAL A 142 4.95 0.25 -42.12
N HIS A 143 5.93 1.13 -41.92
CA HIS A 143 5.91 2.09 -40.82
C HIS A 143 4.72 3.05 -40.89
N ALA A 144 4.44 3.59 -42.08
CA ALA A 144 3.35 4.54 -42.28
C ALA A 144 1.96 3.88 -42.28
N GLN A 145 1.83 2.70 -42.88
CA GLN A 145 0.53 2.07 -43.14
C GLN A 145 0.09 1.09 -42.05
N ASP A 146 1.02 0.52 -41.28
CA ASP A 146 0.72 -0.54 -40.32
C ASP A 146 1.21 -0.19 -38.91
N LEU A 147 2.51 0.13 -38.74
CA LEU A 147 3.07 0.39 -37.41
C LEU A 147 2.50 1.67 -36.78
N THR A 148 2.45 2.77 -37.54
CA THR A 148 1.94 4.06 -37.02
C THR A 148 0.46 3.98 -36.61
N PRO A 149 -0.46 3.41 -37.42
CA PRO A 149 -1.84 3.22 -36.99
C PRO A 149 -1.98 2.27 -35.79
N ALA A 150 -1.24 1.16 -35.75
CA ALA A 150 -1.29 0.22 -34.63
C ALA A 150 -0.77 0.84 -33.33
N TYR A 151 0.33 1.59 -33.39
CA TYR A 151 0.85 2.38 -32.28
C TYR A 151 -0.19 3.37 -31.77
N ARG A 152 -0.83 4.16 -32.65
CA ARG A 152 -1.87 5.13 -32.26
C ARG A 152 -3.07 4.45 -31.58
N LYS A 153 -3.53 3.33 -32.15
CA LYS A 153 -4.62 2.53 -31.58
C LYS A 153 -4.27 2.05 -30.16
N GLN A 154 -3.06 1.58 -29.93
CA GLN A 154 -2.64 1.20 -28.58
C GLN A 154 -2.47 2.42 -27.67
N HIS A 155 -1.90 3.51 -28.15
CA HIS A 155 -1.75 4.75 -27.38
C HIS A 155 -3.11 5.26 -26.85
N ASP A 156 -4.15 5.22 -27.68
CA ASP A 156 -5.51 5.60 -27.28
C ASP A 156 -6.07 4.65 -26.22
N ALA A 157 -5.86 3.33 -26.38
CA ALA A 157 -6.27 2.33 -25.40
C ALA A 157 -5.54 2.47 -24.06
N VAL A 158 -4.22 2.70 -24.08
CA VAL A 158 -3.40 2.99 -22.90
C VAL A 158 -3.91 4.26 -22.20
N THR A 159 -4.15 5.33 -22.95
CA THR A 159 -4.68 6.60 -22.41
C THR A 159 -6.01 6.37 -21.70
N HIS A 160 -6.91 5.61 -22.31
CA HIS A 160 -8.18 5.25 -21.70
C HIS A 160 -8.00 4.41 -20.43
N LEU A 161 -7.15 3.37 -20.47
CA LEU A 161 -6.86 2.52 -19.31
C LEU A 161 -6.24 3.32 -18.15
N VAL A 162 -5.37 4.30 -18.44
CA VAL A 162 -4.81 5.22 -17.43
C VAL A 162 -5.92 6.03 -16.78
N ALA A 163 -6.87 6.56 -17.56
CA ALA A 163 -8.00 7.31 -17.03
C ALA A 163 -8.91 6.45 -16.12
N GLU A 164 -9.26 5.23 -16.54
CA GLU A 164 -10.09 4.33 -15.73
C GLU A 164 -9.36 3.83 -14.49
N SER A 165 -8.07 3.52 -14.61
CA SER A 165 -7.23 3.14 -13.47
C SER A 165 -7.10 4.29 -12.46
N GLY A 166 -7.05 5.53 -12.94
CA GLY A 166 -7.07 6.74 -12.12
C GLY A 166 -8.35 6.84 -11.29
N LYS A 167 -9.52 6.71 -11.93
CA LYS A 167 -10.83 6.73 -11.24
C LYS A 167 -10.94 5.63 -10.19
N TYR A 168 -10.53 4.41 -10.54
CA TYR A 168 -10.52 3.29 -9.61
C TYR A 168 -9.64 3.57 -8.38
N ARG A 169 -8.42 4.09 -8.60
CA ARG A 169 -7.49 4.45 -7.53
C ARG A 169 -8.06 5.54 -6.62
N ASP A 170 -8.70 6.56 -7.18
CA ASP A 170 -9.28 7.66 -6.40
C ASP A 170 -10.40 7.14 -5.48
N GLY A 171 -11.30 6.30 -6.01
CA GLY A 171 -12.35 5.67 -5.18
C GLY A 171 -11.79 4.78 -4.07
N LEU A 172 -10.72 4.05 -4.35
CA LEU A 172 -10.05 3.18 -3.37
C LEU A 172 -9.37 4.00 -2.26
N MET A 173 -8.81 5.15 -2.60
CA MET A 173 -8.18 6.08 -1.65
C MET A 173 -9.20 6.74 -0.72
N GLU A 174 -10.34 7.18 -1.25
CA GLU A 174 -11.44 7.72 -0.44
C GLU A 174 -12.00 6.68 0.55
N PHE A 175 -12.21 5.45 0.07
CA PHE A 175 -12.63 4.35 0.92
C PHE A 175 -11.60 4.05 2.02
N ALA A 176 -10.32 3.93 1.65
CA ALA A 176 -9.24 3.64 2.59
C ALA A 176 -9.11 4.73 3.67
N GLN A 177 -9.21 6.01 3.29
CA GLN A 177 -9.14 7.11 4.24
C GLN A 177 -10.31 7.07 5.23
N THR A 178 -11.52 6.85 4.74
CA THR A 178 -12.73 6.74 5.58
C THR A 178 -12.63 5.56 6.54
N LEU A 179 -12.16 4.41 6.06
CA LEU A 179 -11.95 3.20 6.86
C LEU A 179 -10.91 3.44 7.97
N VAL A 180 -9.75 4.01 7.64
CA VAL A 180 -8.67 4.29 8.61
C VAL A 180 -9.16 5.24 9.71
N LEU A 181 -9.85 6.33 9.35
CA LEU A 181 -10.38 7.27 10.32
C LEU A 181 -11.44 6.62 11.24
N SER A 182 -12.33 5.80 10.67
CA SER A 182 -13.36 5.09 11.44
C SER A 182 -12.75 4.10 12.43
N LEU A 183 -11.74 3.32 12.00
CA LEU A 183 -11.03 2.38 12.85
C LEU A 183 -10.24 3.08 13.95
N LEU A 184 -9.55 4.19 13.64
CA LEU A 184 -8.85 5.00 14.65
C LEU A 184 -9.83 5.56 15.69
N GLY A 185 -11.01 6.00 15.27
CA GLY A 185 -12.08 6.43 16.17
C GLY A 185 -12.53 5.31 17.11
N LEU A 186 -12.82 4.12 16.56
CA LEU A 186 -13.21 2.95 17.35
C LEU A 186 -12.12 2.52 18.33
N PHE A 187 -10.86 2.44 17.89
CA PHE A 187 -9.73 2.11 18.77
C PHE A 187 -9.56 3.13 19.89
N SER A 188 -9.77 4.41 19.61
CA SER A 188 -9.71 5.47 20.63
C SER A 188 -10.79 5.27 21.70
N ILE A 189 -12.02 4.91 21.30
CA ILE A 189 -13.12 4.61 22.24
C ILE A 189 -12.76 3.40 23.12
N VAL A 190 -12.27 2.31 22.52
CA VAL A 190 -11.88 1.09 23.26
C VAL A 190 -10.71 1.37 24.22
N ALA A 191 -9.70 2.13 23.78
CA ALA A 191 -8.58 2.54 24.62
C ALA A 191 -9.04 3.35 25.83
N LEU A 192 -9.91 4.35 25.63
CA LEU A 192 -10.48 5.15 26.71
C LEU A 192 -11.32 4.31 27.69
N ALA A 193 -12.11 3.36 27.17
CA ALA A 193 -12.88 2.44 27.99
C ALA A 193 -11.99 1.55 28.88
N LEU A 194 -10.91 0.99 28.33
CA LEU A 194 -9.95 0.19 29.09
C LEU A 194 -9.27 1.00 30.19
N LEU A 195 -8.80 2.22 29.88
CA LEU A 195 -8.20 3.11 30.87
C LEU A 195 -9.21 3.46 31.98
N ALA A 196 -10.47 3.73 31.63
CA ALA A 196 -11.53 4.03 32.59
C ALA A 196 -11.84 2.83 33.51
N ILE A 197 -11.87 1.61 32.96
CA ILE A 197 -12.09 0.36 33.72
C ILE A 197 -10.96 0.14 34.72
N VAL A 198 -9.70 0.21 34.28
CA VAL A 198 -8.53 0.01 35.16
C VAL A 198 -8.49 1.09 36.25
N HIS A 199 -8.77 2.34 35.88
CA HIS A 199 -8.85 3.43 36.84
C HIS A 199 -9.95 3.22 37.88
N ARG A 200 -11.17 2.84 37.46
CA ARG A 200 -12.28 2.55 38.38
C ARG A 200 -12.01 1.34 39.26
N ALA A 201 -11.48 0.25 38.71
CA ALA A 201 -11.12 -0.95 39.48
C ALA A 201 -10.09 -0.62 40.57
N GLY A 202 -9.04 0.13 40.22
CA GLY A 202 -8.04 0.58 41.19
C GLY A 202 -8.63 1.46 42.31
N ARG A 203 -9.59 2.35 41.97
CA ARG A 203 -10.32 3.13 42.98
C ARG A 203 -11.18 2.26 43.89
N LEU A 204 -11.88 1.26 43.33
CA LEU A 204 -12.80 0.39 44.06
C LEU A 204 -12.05 -0.52 45.04
N ILE A 205 -10.97 -1.18 44.60
CA ILE A 205 -10.12 -2.01 45.46
C ILE A 205 -9.55 -1.20 46.63
N ARG A 206 -9.08 0.03 46.36
CA ARG A 206 -8.53 0.90 47.39
C ARG A 206 -9.57 1.29 48.44
N ASN A 207 -10.79 1.63 48.00
CA ASN A 207 -11.82 2.15 48.88
C ASN A 207 -12.56 1.04 49.65
N THR A 208 -12.79 -0.12 49.02
CA THR A 208 -13.62 -1.19 49.58
C THR A 208 -12.80 -2.26 50.32
N VAL A 209 -11.57 -2.54 49.87
CA VAL A 209 -10.75 -3.63 50.45
C VAL A 209 -9.62 -3.05 51.28
N VAL A 210 -8.76 -2.24 50.66
CA VAL A 210 -7.51 -1.79 51.30
C VAL A 210 -7.75 -0.78 52.41
N GLY A 211 -8.67 0.16 52.22
CA GLY A 211 -9.01 1.18 53.21
C GLY A 211 -9.49 0.58 54.54
N PRO A 212 -10.55 -0.24 54.54
CA PRO A 212 -11.05 -0.89 55.75
C PRO A 212 -10.01 -1.80 56.41
N LEU A 213 -9.27 -2.62 55.65
CA LEU A 213 -8.22 -3.47 56.21
C LEU A 213 -7.12 -2.66 56.94
N VAL A 214 -6.73 -1.52 56.38
CA VAL A 214 -5.74 -0.63 57.03
C VAL A 214 -6.32 -0.01 58.30
N GLN A 215 -7.59 0.40 58.29
CA GLN A 215 -8.25 0.93 59.48
C GLN A 215 -8.33 -0.11 60.59
N THR A 216 -8.78 -1.33 60.29
CA THR A 216 -8.84 -2.42 61.28
C THR A 216 -7.46 -2.75 61.85
N ALA A 217 -6.42 -2.82 61.01
CA ALA A 217 -5.06 -3.06 61.46
C ALA A 217 -4.55 -1.96 62.41
N GLN A 218 -4.80 -0.69 62.08
CA GLN A 218 -4.45 0.46 62.92
C GLN A 218 -5.21 0.47 64.26
N THR A 219 -6.49 0.09 64.26
CA THR A 219 -7.27 -0.04 65.50
C THR A 219 -6.73 -1.16 66.39
N MET A 220 -6.38 -2.32 65.82
CA MET A 220 -5.75 -3.42 66.57
C MET A 220 -4.37 -3.05 67.13
N GLU A 221 -3.56 -2.31 66.38
CA GLU A 221 -2.25 -1.81 66.83
C GLU A 221 -2.40 -0.88 68.04
N ARG A 222 -3.34 0.08 67.99
CA ARG A 222 -3.65 0.97 69.12
C ARG A 222 -4.15 0.22 70.37
N MET A 223 -5.00 -0.79 70.18
CA MET A 223 -5.44 -1.64 71.29
C MET A 223 -4.28 -2.42 71.92
N ALA A 224 -3.34 -2.92 71.11
CA ALA A 224 -2.14 -3.61 71.60
C ALA A 224 -1.19 -2.67 72.37
N GLU A 225 -1.16 -1.37 72.01
CA GLU A 225 -0.43 -0.33 72.74
C GLU A 225 -1.13 0.14 74.03
N GLY A 226 -2.29 -0.44 74.36
CA GLY A 226 -3.01 -0.21 75.62
C GLY A 226 -4.15 0.81 75.56
N ASP A 227 -4.50 1.30 74.36
CA ASP A 227 -5.67 2.15 74.15
C ASP A 227 -6.92 1.30 73.88
N TYR A 228 -7.60 0.90 74.95
CA TYR A 228 -8.83 0.09 74.88
C TYR A 228 -10.11 0.91 74.66
N ALA A 229 -10.01 2.24 74.55
CA ALA A 229 -11.17 3.11 74.35
C ALA A 229 -11.60 3.22 72.87
N VAL A 230 -10.87 2.57 71.96
CA VAL A 230 -11.09 2.69 70.51
C VAL A 230 -12.19 1.71 70.04
N SER A 231 -13.26 2.25 69.46
CA SER A 231 -14.34 1.44 68.88
C SER A 231 -13.95 0.89 67.50
N ILE A 232 -14.25 -0.38 67.24
CA ILE A 232 -14.14 -0.98 65.91
C ILE A 232 -15.33 -0.46 65.08
N GLU A 233 -15.09 0.46 64.14
CA GLU A 233 -16.10 0.80 63.15
C GLU A 233 -16.25 -0.35 62.15
N GLY A 234 -17.47 -0.90 62.06
CA GLY A 234 -17.82 -2.01 61.15
C GLY A 234 -18.28 -3.30 61.83
N ALA A 235 -18.48 -3.30 63.16
CA ALA A 235 -19.28 -4.30 63.87
C ALA A 235 -20.74 -3.84 64.03
#